data_AF-A0A7S3TR23-F1
#
_entry.id   AF-A0A7S3TR23-F1
#
_cell.length_a   1.000
_cell.length_b   1.000
_cell.length_c   1.000
_cell.angle_alpha   90.00
_cell.angle_beta   90.00
_cell.angle_gamma   90.00
#
_symmetry.space_group_name_H-M   'P 1'
#
loop_
_entity.id
_entity.type
_entity.pdbx_description
1 polymer ?
#
loop_
_entity_poly.entity_id
_entity_poly.type
_entity_poly.pdbx_seq_one_letter_code
_entity_poly.pdbx_strand_id
1 'polypeptide(L)'
;QTLDGDTRIYVMPFTASPKVAMWQLSFRLPEVEAVVMDRRGDALLKESLRRCAGWHEPIEQILRDTRPEDVTGYPAYDRAPLQAIRQDILCSNEASADG
;
A
#
# COMPACT_ATOMS: atom_id res chain seq x y z
N GLN A 1 9.21 -2.08 -9.11
CA GLN A 1 7.77 -2.01 -8.80
C GLN A 1 7.04 -2.75 -9.89
N THR A 2 6.04 -3.56 -9.52
CA THR A 2 5.19 -4.30 -10.47
C THR A 2 3.73 -4.01 -10.16
N LEU A 3 2.92 -3.86 -11.21
CA LEU A 3 1.49 -3.54 -11.12
C LEU A 3 0.72 -4.55 -11.99
N ASP A 4 -0.29 -5.18 -11.40
CA ASP A 4 -1.24 -6.03 -12.11
C ASP A 4 -2.66 -5.66 -11.66
N GLY A 5 -3.35 -4.88 -12.49
CA GLY A 5 -4.65 -4.30 -12.18
C GLY A 5 -4.62 -3.48 -10.88
N ASP A 6 -5.33 -3.99 -9.86
CA ASP A 6 -5.46 -3.37 -8.54
C ASP A 6 -4.38 -3.82 -7.53
N THR A 7 -3.50 -4.73 -7.93
CA THR A 7 -2.44 -5.25 -7.06
C THR A 7 -1.10 -4.62 -7.44
N ARG A 8 -0.39 -4.08 -6.46
CA ARG A 8 0.91 -3.42 -6.66
C ARG A 8 1.92 -3.92 -5.65
N ILE A 9 3.10 -4.30 -6.11
CA ILE A 9 4.25 -4.58 -5.24
C ILE A 9 5.39 -3.59 -5.46
N TYR A 10 5.90 -3.06 -4.36
CA TYR A 10 7.17 -2.35 -4.31
C TYR A 10 8.20 -3.23 -3.64
N VAL A 11 9.41 -3.30 -4.19
CA VAL A 11 10.53 -4.06 -3.64
C VAL A 11 11.75 -3.15 -3.66
N MET A 12 12.45 -3.05 -2.53
CA MET A 12 13.66 -2.26 -2.37
C MET A 12 14.71 -3.04 -1.56
N PRO A 13 16.00 -2.88 -1.88
CA PRO A 13 17.06 -3.48 -1.07
C PRO A 13 17.05 -2.89 0.34
N PHE A 14 17.06 -3.75 1.36
CA PHE A 14 17.08 -3.34 2.76
C PHE A 14 18.51 -3.07 3.26
N THR A 15 19.50 -3.76 2.70
CA THR A 15 20.91 -3.62 3.09
C THR A 15 21.80 -3.52 1.85
N ALA A 16 23.04 -3.09 2.04
CA ALA A 16 24.08 -3.15 0.99
C ALA A 16 24.40 -4.60 0.58
N SER A 17 23.99 -5.59 1.37
CA SER A 17 24.03 -6.99 0.98
C SER A 17 22.80 -7.32 0.12
N PRO A 18 22.97 -7.92 -1.07
CA PRO A 18 21.89 -8.18 -2.03
C PRO A 18 20.84 -9.20 -1.55
N LYS A 19 20.97 -9.74 -0.33
CA LYS A 19 20.16 -10.83 0.21
C LYS A 19 18.96 -10.39 1.04
N VAL A 20 18.83 -9.10 1.38
CA VAL A 20 17.71 -8.62 2.20
C VAL A 20 16.95 -7.56 1.43
N ALA A 21 15.67 -7.82 1.18
CA ALA A 21 14.77 -6.93 0.47
C ALA A 21 13.56 -6.61 1.36
N MET A 22 13.18 -5.33 1.39
CA MET A 22 11.89 -4.91 1.91
C MET A 22 10.90 -4.90 0.75
N TRP A 23 9.68 -5.32 1.02
CA TRP A 23 8.61 -5.26 0.06
C TRP A 23 7.32 -4.73 0.68
N GLN A 24 6.49 -4.12 -0.15
CA GLN A 24 5.15 -3.67 0.22
C GLN A 24 4.21 -4.11 -0.89
N LEU A 25 3.18 -4.87 -0.51
CA LEU A 25 2.10 -5.29 -1.40
C LEU A 25 0.83 -4.53 -1.04
N SER A 26 0.27 -3.79 -2.00
CA SER A 26 -1.01 -3.11 -1.87
C SER A 26 -2.01 -3.78 -2.80
N PHE A 27 -3.20 -4.08 -2.28
CA PHE A 27 -4.28 -4.66 -3.06
C PHE A 27 -5.64 -4.32 -2.45
N ARG A 28 -6.70 -4.35 -3.27
CA ARG A 28 -8.08 -4.18 -2.80
C ARG A 28 -8.59 -5.45 -2.11
N LEU A 29 -9.22 -5.25 -0.96
CA LEU A 29 -9.86 -6.28 -0.14
C LEU A 29 -11.10 -5.68 0.54
N PRO A 30 -12.21 -6.42 0.70
CA PRO A 30 -13.35 -5.96 1.49
C PRO A 30 -12.94 -5.64 2.93
N GLU A 31 -13.52 -4.59 3.52
CA GLU A 31 -13.17 -4.12 4.87
C GLU A 31 -13.25 -5.23 5.93
N VAL A 32 -14.32 -6.02 5.89
CA VAL A 32 -14.54 -7.14 6.82
C VAL A 32 -13.40 -8.16 6.74
N GLU A 33 -12.93 -8.47 5.54
CA GLU A 33 -11.82 -9.40 5.33
C GLU A 33 -10.48 -8.78 5.76
N ALA A 34 -10.29 -7.48 5.50
CA ALA A 34 -9.08 -6.76 5.88
C ALA A 34 -8.89 -6.67 7.39
N VAL A 35 -9.97 -6.44 8.14
CA VAL A 35 -9.95 -6.43 9.60
C VAL A 35 -9.58 -7.80 10.18
N VAL A 36 -10.03 -8.90 9.56
CA VAL A 36 -9.69 -10.26 10.00
C VAL A 36 -8.23 -10.61 9.72
N MET A 37 -7.64 -10.02 8.66
CA MET A 37 -6.25 -10.26 8.24
C MET A 37 -5.20 -9.42 8.98
N ASP A 38 -5.60 -8.35 9.67
CA ASP A 38 -4.76 -7.30 10.31
C ASP A 38 -3.58 -7.82 11.18
N ARG A 39 -3.60 -9.08 11.63
CA ARG A 39 -2.58 -9.62 12.55
C ARG A 39 -2.12 -11.03 12.28
N ARG A 40 -2.40 -11.58 11.09
CA ARG A 40 -2.06 -12.97 10.76
C ARG A 40 -1.02 -12.99 9.66
N GLY A 41 0.26 -12.92 10.03
CA GLY A 41 1.40 -12.98 9.11
C GLY A 41 1.30 -14.14 8.11
N ASP A 42 0.94 -15.33 8.58
CA ASP A 42 0.70 -16.51 7.71
C ASP A 42 -0.39 -16.28 6.66
N ALA A 43 -1.50 -15.64 7.06
CA ALA A 43 -2.62 -15.37 6.18
C ALA A 43 -2.25 -14.31 5.14
N LEU A 44 -1.52 -13.26 5.57
CA LEU A 44 -1.00 -12.21 4.70
C LEU A 44 -0.02 -12.77 3.67
N LEU A 45 0.88 -13.66 4.09
CA LEU A 45 1.86 -14.28 3.19
C LEU A 45 1.18 -15.20 2.18
N LYS A 46 0.23 -16.03 2.64
CA LYS A 46 -0.56 -16.91 1.78
C LYS A 46 -1.33 -16.12 0.72
N GLU A 47 -1.96 -15.01 1.12
CA GLU A 47 -2.67 -14.14 0.18
C GLU A 47 -1.72 -13.42 -0.79
N SER A 48 -0.56 -12.98 -0.30
CA SER A 48 0.49 -12.36 -1.14
C SER A 48 0.98 -13.35 -2.20
N LEU A 49 1.28 -14.59 -1.81
CA LEU A 49 1.68 -15.65 -2.74
C LEU A 49 0.57 -15.98 -3.76
N ARG A 50 -0.70 -16.00 -3.32
CA ARG A 50 -1.85 -16.26 -4.21
C ARG A 50 -1.98 -15.18 -5.28
N ARG A 51 -1.82 -13.91 -4.92
CA ARG A 51 -1.97 -12.77 -5.84
C ARG A 51 -0.77 -12.60 -6.76
N CYS A 52 0.43 -12.89 -6.27
CA CYS A 52 1.67 -12.80 -7.05
C CYS A 52 2.03 -14.11 -7.76
N ALA A 53 1.15 -15.12 -7.77
CA ALA A 53 1.39 -16.37 -8.45
C ALA A 53 1.60 -16.13 -9.96
N GLY A 54 2.75 -16.58 -10.49
CA GLY A 54 3.10 -16.39 -11.90
C GLY A 54 3.69 -15.01 -12.24
N TRP A 55 3.95 -14.17 -11.24
CA TRP A 55 4.73 -12.95 -11.46
C TRP A 55 6.20 -13.30 -11.71
N HIS A 56 6.91 -12.41 -12.41
CA HIS A 56 8.32 -12.62 -12.75
C HIS A 56 9.23 -12.69 -11.51
N GLU A 57 10.36 -13.37 -11.65
CA GLU A 57 11.43 -13.35 -10.64
C GLU A 57 11.97 -11.92 -10.44
N PRO A 58 12.34 -11.53 -9.20
CA PRO A 58 12.44 -12.35 -7.98
C PRO A 58 11.22 -12.26 -7.04
N ILE A 59 10.07 -11.75 -7.49
CA ILE A 59 8.95 -11.39 -6.60
C ILE A 59 8.42 -12.61 -5.85
N GLU A 60 8.15 -13.70 -6.57
CA GLU A 60 7.67 -14.93 -5.95
C GLU A 60 8.67 -15.51 -4.95
N GLN A 61 9.97 -15.46 -5.28
CA GLN A 61 11.04 -15.96 -4.40
C GLN A 61 11.12 -15.16 -3.10
N ILE A 62 11.05 -13.82 -3.18
CA ILE A 62 11.04 -12.95 -2.00
C ILE A 62 9.87 -13.29 -1.08
N LEU A 63 8.68 -13.49 -1.63
CA LEU A 63 7.50 -13.86 -0.84
C LEU A 63 7.64 -15.25 -0.22
N ARG A 64 8.23 -16.22 -0.93
CA ARG A 64 8.45 -17.58 -0.39
C ARG A 64 9.50 -17.61 0.72
N ASP A 65 10.51 -16.76 0.65
CA ASP A 65 11.59 -16.67 1.64
C ASP A 65 11.23 -15.79 2.85
N THR A 66 10.17 -14.99 2.76
CA THR A 66 9.73 -14.13 3.86
C THR A 66 9.09 -14.98 4.96
N ARG A 67 9.52 -14.77 6.20
CA ARG A 67 8.93 -15.47 7.35
C ARG A 67 7.65 -14.78 7.81
N PRO A 68 6.64 -15.53 8.30
CA PRO A 68 5.38 -14.95 8.78
C PRO A 68 5.54 -13.85 9.84
N GLU A 69 6.54 -14.00 10.72
CA GLU A 69 6.87 -13.01 11.76
C GLU A 69 7.45 -11.69 11.22
N ASP A 70 7.96 -11.67 9.99
CA ASP A 70 8.54 -10.49 9.35
C ASP A 70 7.48 -9.72 8.51
N VAL A 71 6.23 -10.16 8.52
CA VAL A 71 5.13 -9.56 7.73
C VAL A 71 4.05 -9.02 8.65
N THR A 72 3.70 -7.76 8.41
CA THR A 72 2.53 -7.11 9.02
C THR A 72 1.72 -6.45 7.93
N GLY A 73 0.43 -6.28 8.17
CA GLY A 73 -0.49 -5.66 7.23
C GLY A 73 -1.61 -4.99 7.99
N TYR A 74 -2.15 -3.91 7.45
CA TYR A 74 -3.23 -3.16 8.03
C TYR A 74 -4.21 -2.73 6.94
N PRO A 75 -5.53 -2.63 7.24
CA PRO A 75 -6.49 -2.08 6.31
C PRO A 75 -6.13 -0.62 6.00
N ALA A 76 -5.88 -0.33 4.72
CA ALA A 76 -5.73 1.03 4.22
C ALA A 76 -7.08 1.50 3.67
N TYR A 77 -7.71 2.45 4.35
CA TYR A 77 -8.97 3.04 3.90
C TYR A 77 -8.71 4.11 2.86
N ASP A 78 -9.45 4.06 1.75
CA ASP A 78 -9.46 5.15 0.79
C ASP A 78 -9.98 6.41 1.49
N ARG A 79 -9.17 7.47 1.50
CA ARG A 79 -9.62 8.76 2.00
C ARG A 79 -10.67 9.31 1.03
N ALA A 80 -11.78 9.81 1.56
CA ALA A 80 -12.74 10.58 0.75
C ALA A 80 -11.98 11.69 -0.01
N PRO A 81 -12.35 11.98 -1.27
CA PRO A 81 -11.72 13.05 -2.04
C PRO A 81 -11.66 14.32 -1.20
N LEU A 82 -10.49 14.96 -1.15
CA LEU A 82 -10.36 16.26 -0.49
C LEU A 82 -11.36 17.21 -1.14
N GLN A 83 -12.32 17.71 -0.35
CA GLN A 83 -13.23 18.73 -0.84
C GLN A 83 -12.37 19.93 -1.23
N ALA A 84 -12.47 20.33 -2.50
CA ALA A 84 -11.79 21.53 -2.96
C ALA A 84 -12.22 22.70 -2.06
N ILE A 85 -11.26 23.34 -1.41
CA ILE A 85 -11.51 24.59 -0.70
C ILE A 85 -11.99 25.57 -1.77
N ARG A 86 -13.22 26.09 -1.64
CA ARG A 86 -13.74 27.12 -2.54
C ARG A 86 -12.78 28.31 -2.54
N GLN A 87 -12.17 28.60 -3.69
CA GLN A 87 -11.27 29.74 -3.93
C GLN A 87 -11.93 31.09 -3.63
N ASP A 88 -13.26 31.09 -3.50
CA ASP A 88 -14.14 32.22 -3.31
C ASP A 88 -13.88 32.98 -2.00
N ILE A 89 -13.31 32.32 -0.97
CA ILE A 89 -13.04 32.94 0.34
C ILE A 89 -11.77 33.82 0.30
N LEU A 90 -10.88 33.63 -0.68
CA LEU A 90 -9.65 34.42 -0.79
C LEU A 90 -9.86 35.76 -1.52
N CYS A 91 -10.89 35.90 -2.35
CA CYS A 91 -11.13 37.14 -3.11
C CYS A 91 -11.94 38.21 -2.36
N SER A 92 -12.57 37.89 -1.23
CA SER A 92 -13.40 38.86 -0.50
C SER A 92 -12.64 39.71 0.52
N ASN A 93 -11.39 39.35 0.87
CA ASN A 93 -10.62 40.06 1.89
C ASN A 93 -9.69 41.16 1.33
N GLU A 94 -9.56 41.27 0.01
CA GLU A 94 -8.70 42.27 -0.66
C GLU A 94 -9.49 43.53 -1.10
N ALA A 95 -10.79 43.63 -0.80
CA ALA A 95 -11.68 44.68 -1.31
C ALA A 95 -12.12 45.72 -0.26
N SER A 96 -11.48 45.78 0.92
CA SER A 96 -11.87 46.72 1.99
C SER A 96 -10.72 47.57 2.55
N ALA A 97 -9.63 47.71 1.81
CA ALA A 97 -8.49 48.56 2.18
C ALA A 97 -8.24 49.67 1.15
N ASP A 98 -9.30 50.37 0.72
CA ASP A 98 -9.19 51.72 0.16
C ASP A 98 -10.54 52.44 0.30
N GLY A 99 -10.58 53.42 1.19
CA GLY A 99 -11.76 54.24 1.53
C GLY A 99 -11.42 55.30 2.55
#